data_AF-R4L890-F1
#
_entry.id   AF-R4L890-F1
#
_cell.length_a   1.000
_cell.length_b   1.000
_cell.length_c   1.000
_cell.angle_alpha   90.00
_cell.angle_beta   90.00
_cell.angle_gamma   90.00
#
_symmetry.space_group_name_H-M   'P 1'
#
loop_
_entity.id
_entity.type
_entity.pdbx_description
1 polymer ?
#
loop_
_entity_poly.entity_id
_entity_poly.type
_entity_poly.pdbx_seq_one_letter_code
_entity_poly.pdbx_strand_id
1 'polypeptide(L)'
;MTDRETPKSYRVELSLPAGRDEVWDAVTQPPVLRQWFGWDYDELDEEIQHIFVNEATLLSPERMGWADGSYVEVAGDDDGSVIRAVREGSTADPGRYDAIEEGWRAFLLQLRFLLTERPEGARRTIYLTGAAHWPEVLGTLGGAVTRAGDRTAWLVDPDGHLVVLSGREPLTSRSAGRLEITVSTFGLDDASFGVVCKRWTERWAPLARNAQVTTADTPAP
;
A
#
# COMPACT_ATOMS: atom_id res chain seq x y z
N MET A 1 -27.08 -14.28 24.09
CA MET A 1 -26.15 -13.14 24.28
C MET A 1 -25.00 -13.37 23.33
N THR A 2 -25.02 -12.72 22.18
CA THR A 2 -23.96 -12.82 21.18
C THR A 2 -22.78 -12.05 21.72
N ASP A 3 -21.69 -12.75 22.00
CA ASP A 3 -20.41 -12.15 22.39
C ASP A 3 -19.95 -11.26 21.24
N ARG A 4 -20.10 -9.95 21.40
CA ARG A 4 -19.63 -8.95 20.43
C ARG A 4 -18.14 -8.81 20.71
N GLU A 5 -17.34 -9.73 20.17
CA GLU A 5 -15.89 -9.72 20.30
C GLU A 5 -15.33 -8.35 19.89
N THR A 6 -14.67 -7.67 20.82
CA THR A 6 -14.14 -6.32 20.63
C THR A 6 -12.81 -6.40 19.85
N PRO A 7 -12.67 -5.70 18.70
CA PRO A 7 -11.48 -5.78 17.85
C PRO A 7 -10.21 -5.15 18.51
N LYS A 8 -8.99 -5.60 18.14
CA LYS A 8 -7.70 -4.96 18.49
C LYS A 8 -7.56 -3.60 17.81
N SER A 9 -6.93 -2.65 18.50
CA SER A 9 -6.55 -1.36 17.94
C SER A 9 -5.28 -1.44 17.09
N TYR A 10 -5.21 -0.63 16.05
CA TYR A 10 -3.98 -0.34 15.32
C TYR A 10 -3.89 1.14 15.02
N ARG A 11 -2.67 1.63 14.80
CA ARG A 11 -2.38 2.99 14.36
C ARG A 11 -1.19 2.97 13.43
N VAL A 12 -1.45 3.20 12.15
CA VAL A 12 -0.41 3.46 11.14
C VAL A 12 -0.31 4.96 10.97
N GLU A 13 0.89 5.52 11.10
CA GLU A 13 1.13 6.96 11.05
C GLU A 13 2.30 7.26 10.12
N LEU A 14 2.12 8.22 9.22
CA LEU A 14 3.17 8.69 8.31
C LEU A 14 3.17 10.22 8.23
N SER A 15 4.37 10.82 8.31
CA SER A 15 4.58 12.22 7.96
C SER A 15 4.68 12.38 6.45
N LEU A 16 4.05 13.44 5.93
CA LEU A 16 3.95 13.74 4.50
C LEU A 16 4.47 15.16 4.24
N PRO A 17 5.26 15.38 3.18
CA PRO A 17 5.80 16.69 2.81
C PRO A 17 4.79 17.51 2.00
N ALA A 18 3.55 17.54 2.45
CA ALA A 18 2.44 18.22 1.78
C ALA A 18 1.48 18.80 2.82
N GLY A 19 0.84 19.91 2.46
CA GLY A 19 -0.12 20.60 3.32
C GLY A 19 -1.33 19.73 3.64
N ARG A 20 -1.97 19.97 4.79
CA ARG A 20 -3.11 19.19 5.28
C ARG A 20 -4.23 19.06 4.25
N ASP A 21 -4.60 20.15 3.60
CA ASP A 21 -5.72 20.18 2.66
C ASP A 21 -5.40 19.38 1.38
N GLU A 22 -4.15 19.46 0.88
CA GLU A 22 -3.67 18.63 -0.25
C GLU A 22 -3.72 17.13 0.09
N VAL A 23 -3.29 16.76 1.29
CA VAL A 23 -3.34 15.36 1.75
C VAL A 23 -4.78 14.90 1.95
N TRP A 24 -5.65 15.77 2.45
CA TRP A 24 -7.06 15.46 2.61
C TRP A 24 -7.75 15.22 1.26
N ASP A 25 -7.46 16.05 0.26
CA ASP A 25 -7.92 15.82 -1.11
C ASP A 25 -7.38 14.48 -1.65
N ALA A 26 -6.12 14.16 -1.37
CA ALA A 26 -5.52 12.91 -1.84
C ALA A 26 -6.19 11.65 -1.28
N VAL A 27 -6.85 11.73 -0.11
CA VAL A 27 -7.58 10.60 0.50
C VAL A 27 -9.09 10.63 0.27
N THR A 28 -9.63 11.70 -0.32
CA THR A 28 -11.08 11.84 -0.54
C THR A 28 -11.48 11.91 -2.01
N GLN A 29 -10.58 12.34 -2.90
CA GLN A 29 -10.88 12.48 -4.31
C GLN A 29 -10.57 11.17 -5.07
N PRO A 30 -11.57 10.48 -5.66
CA PRO A 30 -11.35 9.21 -6.36
C PRO A 30 -10.25 9.24 -7.43
N PRO A 31 -10.12 10.30 -8.26
CA PRO A 31 -9.03 10.38 -9.24
C PRO A 31 -7.63 10.41 -8.61
N VAL A 32 -7.50 10.96 -7.40
CA VAL A 32 -6.22 11.02 -6.67
C VAL A 32 -5.99 9.73 -5.89
N LEU A 33 -7.03 9.16 -5.27
CA LEU A 33 -7.00 7.82 -4.66
C LEU A 33 -6.48 6.77 -5.65
N ARG A 34 -6.92 6.85 -6.92
CA ARG A 34 -6.45 5.97 -8.01
C ARG A 34 -4.93 6.01 -8.22
N GLN A 35 -4.27 7.12 -7.87
CA GLN A 35 -2.83 7.31 -8.02
C GLN A 35 -2.00 6.73 -6.86
N TRP A 36 -2.61 6.16 -5.81
CA TRP A 36 -1.82 5.57 -4.71
C TRP A 36 -2.50 4.45 -3.94
N PHE A 37 -3.81 4.30 -3.97
CA PHE A 37 -4.51 3.22 -3.27
C PHE A 37 -4.35 1.89 -4.01
N GLY A 38 -4.24 0.79 -3.26
CA GLY A 38 -4.26 -0.56 -3.82
C GLY A 38 -3.16 -0.86 -4.83
N TRP A 39 -3.48 -1.80 -5.73
CA TRP A 39 -2.78 -2.14 -6.96
C TRP A 39 -3.81 -2.26 -8.08
N ASP A 40 -3.37 -2.23 -9.33
CA ASP A 40 -4.21 -2.24 -10.51
C ASP A 40 -4.78 -3.63 -10.77
N TYR A 41 -6.10 -3.64 -10.89
CA TYR A 41 -6.92 -4.73 -11.38
C TYR A 41 -8.25 -4.14 -11.89
N ASP A 42 -9.04 -4.93 -12.60
CA ASP A 42 -10.23 -4.44 -13.32
C ASP A 42 -11.28 -3.73 -12.45
N GLU A 43 -11.41 -4.10 -11.17
CA GLU A 43 -12.45 -3.55 -10.29
C GLU A 43 -11.92 -2.50 -9.30
N LEU A 44 -10.67 -2.02 -9.45
CA LEU A 44 -10.09 -1.04 -8.51
C LEU A 44 -10.91 0.25 -8.44
N ASP A 45 -11.45 0.72 -9.57
CA ASP A 45 -12.29 1.92 -9.61
C ASP A 45 -13.59 1.72 -8.81
N GLU A 46 -14.19 0.54 -8.94
CA GLU A 46 -15.41 0.17 -8.19
C GLU A 46 -15.11 0.02 -6.70
N GLU A 47 -13.98 -0.58 -6.35
CA GLU A 47 -13.51 -0.70 -4.97
C GLU A 47 -13.26 0.67 -4.33
N ILE A 48 -12.58 1.59 -5.03
CA ILE A 48 -12.39 2.98 -4.56
C ILE A 48 -13.73 3.66 -4.32
N GLN A 49 -14.65 3.56 -5.28
CA GLN A 49 -15.98 4.16 -5.15
C GLN A 49 -16.76 3.56 -3.98
N HIS A 50 -16.71 2.25 -3.79
CA HIS A 50 -17.38 1.59 -2.69
C HIS A 50 -16.80 2.01 -1.34
N ILE A 51 -15.48 1.89 -1.14
CA ILE A 51 -14.82 2.12 0.14
C ILE A 51 -14.83 3.61 0.53
N PHE A 52 -14.42 4.50 -0.39
CA PHE A 52 -14.14 5.90 -0.04
C PHE A 52 -15.29 6.86 -0.30
N VAL A 53 -16.32 6.44 -1.05
CA VAL A 53 -17.48 7.29 -1.36
C VAL A 53 -18.77 6.73 -0.79
N ASN A 54 -19.03 5.43 -0.97
CA ASN A 54 -20.31 4.85 -0.57
C ASN A 54 -20.32 4.46 0.92
N GLU A 55 -19.23 3.90 1.44
CA GLU A 55 -19.13 3.39 2.82
C GLU A 55 -18.50 4.39 3.80
N ALA A 56 -17.67 5.31 3.30
CA ALA A 56 -17.00 6.29 4.15
C ALA A 56 -17.98 7.35 4.67
N THR A 57 -17.90 7.62 5.97
CA THR A 57 -18.65 8.71 6.63
C THR A 57 -17.67 9.79 7.08
N LEU A 58 -17.94 11.04 6.72
CA LEU A 58 -17.20 12.18 7.26
C LEU A 58 -17.55 12.35 8.74
N LEU A 59 -16.54 12.21 9.62
CA LEU A 59 -16.71 12.29 11.08
C LEU A 59 -16.43 13.69 11.60
N SER A 60 -15.44 14.37 11.01
CA SER A 60 -15.08 15.77 11.26
C SER A 60 -14.35 16.33 10.05
N PRO A 61 -14.01 17.63 10.00
CA PRO A 61 -13.00 18.12 9.07
C PRO A 61 -11.75 17.23 9.16
N GLU A 62 -11.25 16.84 7.99
CA GLU A 62 -10.04 16.03 7.81
C GLU A 62 -10.04 14.66 8.54
N ARG A 63 -11.24 14.12 8.81
CA ARG A 63 -11.42 12.76 9.34
C ARG A 63 -12.63 12.06 8.75
N MET A 64 -12.41 10.90 8.14
CA MET A 64 -13.45 10.00 7.63
C MET A 64 -13.30 8.62 8.27
N GLY A 65 -14.40 7.91 8.47
CA GLY A 65 -14.37 6.57 9.03
C GLY A 65 -15.42 5.63 8.45
N TRP A 66 -15.34 4.38 8.88
CA TRP A 66 -16.16 3.27 8.39
C TRP A 66 -16.97 2.64 9.52
N ALA A 67 -18.00 1.88 9.14
CA ALA A 67 -18.91 1.22 10.08
C ALA A 67 -18.22 0.25 11.05
N ASP A 68 -17.02 -0.21 10.72
CA ASP A 68 -16.23 -1.14 11.54
C ASP A 68 -15.43 -0.44 12.66
N GLY A 69 -15.55 0.89 12.77
CA GLY A 69 -14.89 1.73 13.77
C GLY A 69 -13.48 2.20 13.38
N SER A 70 -13.00 1.85 12.19
CA SER A 70 -11.75 2.42 11.65
C SER A 70 -11.96 3.81 11.06
N TYR A 71 -10.89 4.61 11.02
CA TYR A 71 -10.89 5.93 10.42
C TYR A 71 -9.52 6.30 9.86
N VAL A 72 -9.55 7.21 8.89
CA VAL A 72 -8.38 7.97 8.44
C VAL A 72 -8.54 9.41 8.92
N GLU A 73 -7.45 9.96 9.43
CA GLU A 73 -7.36 11.37 9.80
C GLU A 73 -6.10 12.02 9.23
N VAL A 74 -6.20 13.29 8.90
CA VAL A 74 -5.08 14.12 8.47
C VAL A 74 -4.97 15.30 9.42
N ALA A 75 -3.79 15.48 10.01
CA ALA A 75 -3.49 16.61 10.88
C ALA A 75 -2.22 17.31 10.40
N GLY A 76 -2.16 18.64 10.48
CA GLY A 76 -1.02 19.41 9.99
C GLY A 76 -1.40 20.84 9.66
N ASP A 77 -0.47 21.52 9.01
CA ASP A 77 -0.60 22.86 8.45
C ASP A 77 -0.28 22.84 6.95
N ASP A 78 0.04 24.00 6.37
CA ASP A 78 0.30 24.14 4.94
C ASP A 78 1.69 23.62 4.53
N ASP A 79 2.64 23.49 5.47
CA ASP A 79 4.03 23.11 5.20
C ASP A 79 4.27 21.60 5.39
N GLY A 80 3.40 20.93 6.13
CA GLY A 80 3.48 19.50 6.34
C GLY A 80 2.31 18.93 7.11
N SER A 81 2.12 17.63 6.94
CA SER A 81 1.01 16.92 7.56
C SER A 81 1.38 15.51 8.00
N VAL A 82 0.52 14.94 8.82
CA VAL A 82 0.58 13.57 9.28
C VAL A 82 -0.75 12.92 8.99
N ILE A 83 -0.70 11.82 8.24
CA ILE A 83 -1.85 10.96 8.01
C ILE A 83 -1.82 9.78 8.98
N ARG A 84 -2.98 9.41 9.50
CA ARG A 84 -3.15 8.23 10.34
C ARG A 84 -4.30 7.38 9.86
N ALA A 85 -4.04 6.08 9.73
CA ALA A 85 -5.08 5.06 9.64
C ALA A 85 -5.19 4.38 11.01
N VAL A 86 -6.36 4.48 11.62
CA VAL A 86 -6.60 4.06 13.01
C VAL A 86 -7.79 3.13 13.05
N ARG A 87 -7.70 2.12 13.90
CA ARG A 87 -8.88 1.41 14.41
C ARG A 87 -8.85 1.47 15.92
N GLU A 88 -9.92 1.97 16.52
CA GLU A 88 -10.08 1.93 17.96
C GLU A 88 -10.56 0.55 18.41
N GLY A 89 -10.01 0.05 19.52
CA GLY A 89 -10.16 -1.35 19.91
C GLY A 89 -9.51 -1.70 21.25
N SER A 90 -9.79 -2.89 21.76
CA SER A 90 -9.24 -3.44 23.01
C SER A 90 -8.17 -4.50 22.74
N THR A 91 -7.19 -4.64 23.63
CA THR A 91 -5.95 -5.41 23.45
C THR A 91 -6.11 -6.95 23.47
N ALA A 92 -7.31 -7.50 23.25
CA ALA A 92 -7.61 -8.89 23.56
C ALA A 92 -7.00 -9.92 22.58
N ASP A 93 -6.70 -9.55 21.34
CA ASP A 93 -6.00 -10.41 20.37
C ASP A 93 -4.86 -9.64 19.67
N PRO A 94 -3.59 -9.91 20.03
CA PRO A 94 -2.46 -9.14 19.53
C PRO A 94 -2.13 -9.36 18.04
N GLY A 95 -2.69 -10.36 17.34
CA GLY A 95 -2.30 -10.69 15.96
C GLY A 95 -3.38 -10.49 14.88
N ARG A 96 -4.66 -10.34 15.27
CA ARG A 96 -5.81 -10.37 14.34
C ARG A 96 -5.79 -9.32 13.23
N TYR A 97 -5.19 -8.16 13.48
CA TYR A 97 -5.21 -7.02 12.55
C TYR A 97 -3.87 -6.67 11.93
N ASP A 98 -2.83 -7.47 12.16
CA ASP A 98 -1.50 -7.13 11.64
C ASP A 98 -1.49 -7.05 10.11
N ALA A 99 -2.24 -7.91 9.42
CA ALA A 99 -2.35 -7.85 7.96
C ALA A 99 -3.01 -6.54 7.48
N ILE A 100 -4.01 -6.04 8.22
CA ILE A 100 -4.69 -4.77 7.90
C ILE A 100 -3.75 -3.60 8.19
N GLU A 101 -3.02 -3.64 9.31
CA GLU A 101 -2.03 -2.63 9.66
C GLU A 101 -0.92 -2.54 8.61
N GLU A 102 -0.37 -3.68 8.17
CA GLU A 102 0.65 -3.72 7.13
C GLU A 102 0.11 -3.30 5.75
N GLY A 103 -1.16 -3.60 5.45
CA GLY A 103 -1.83 -3.11 4.24
C GLY A 103 -1.95 -1.58 4.22
N TRP A 104 -2.42 -0.98 5.32
CA TRP A 104 -2.46 0.48 5.46
C TRP A 104 -1.06 1.10 5.33
N ARG A 105 -0.05 0.49 5.95
CA ARG A 105 1.34 0.93 5.86
C ARG A 105 1.83 0.91 4.41
N ALA A 106 1.55 -0.15 3.67
CA ALA A 106 1.89 -0.25 2.26
C ALA A 106 1.22 0.85 1.42
N PHE A 107 -0.09 1.08 1.60
CA PHE A 107 -0.81 2.12 0.86
C PHE A 107 -0.32 3.53 1.19
N LEU A 108 -0.11 3.84 2.48
CA LEU A 108 0.38 5.16 2.90
C LEU A 108 1.80 5.46 2.40
N LEU A 109 2.64 4.44 2.18
CA LEU A 109 3.93 4.62 1.51
C LEU A 109 3.77 5.04 0.05
N GLN A 110 2.78 4.51 -0.66
CA GLN A 110 2.46 4.92 -2.04
C GLN A 110 1.96 6.36 -2.08
N LEU A 111 1.11 6.76 -1.12
CA LEU A 111 0.68 8.16 -0.96
C LEU A 111 1.87 9.09 -0.69
N ARG A 112 2.76 8.70 0.23
CA ARG A 112 3.96 9.48 0.52
C ARG A 112 4.83 9.68 -0.72
N PHE A 113 5.03 8.63 -1.50
CA PHE A 113 5.78 8.73 -2.76
C PHE A 113 5.12 9.71 -3.74
N LEU A 114 3.80 9.57 -3.97
CA LEU A 114 3.04 10.46 -4.84
C LEU A 114 3.22 11.94 -4.46
N LEU A 115 3.12 12.26 -3.16
CA LEU A 115 3.22 13.64 -2.67
C LEU A 115 4.67 14.17 -2.61
N THR A 116 5.65 13.27 -2.43
CA THR A 116 7.07 13.66 -2.36
C THR A 116 7.66 13.86 -3.76
N GLU A 117 7.49 12.87 -4.63
CA GLU A 117 8.12 12.84 -5.95
C GLU A 117 7.28 13.55 -7.02
N ARG A 118 5.98 13.73 -6.78
CA ARG A 118 5.01 14.34 -7.71
C ARG A 118 5.16 13.81 -9.15
N PRO A 119 5.15 12.48 -9.35
CA PRO A 119 5.32 11.89 -10.68
C PRO A 119 4.18 12.31 -11.62
N GLU A 120 4.51 12.45 -12.90
CA GLU A 120 3.54 12.84 -13.93
C GLU A 120 2.89 11.63 -14.61
N GLY A 121 1.65 11.82 -15.08
CA GLY A 121 0.90 10.81 -15.81
C GLY A 121 0.17 9.81 -14.92
N ALA A 122 -0.54 8.88 -15.56
CA ALA A 122 -1.34 7.89 -14.85
C ALA A 122 -0.47 6.82 -14.20
N ARG A 123 -0.81 6.45 -12.96
CA ARG A 123 -0.23 5.29 -12.28
C ARG A 123 -0.63 3.99 -12.94
N ARG A 124 0.35 3.10 -13.12
CA ARG A 124 0.15 1.67 -13.40
C ARG A 124 1.03 0.85 -12.47
N THR A 125 0.56 -0.32 -12.07
CA THR A 125 1.21 -1.17 -11.09
C THR A 125 1.36 -2.60 -11.54
N ILE A 126 2.41 -3.23 -10.99
CA ILE A 126 2.65 -4.67 -11.10
C ILE A 126 2.60 -5.20 -9.66
N TYR A 127 1.64 -6.08 -9.39
CA TYR A 127 1.47 -6.70 -8.09
C TYR A 127 1.94 -8.16 -8.15
N LEU A 128 2.99 -8.47 -7.40
CA LEU A 128 3.63 -9.78 -7.40
C LEU A 128 3.38 -10.47 -6.07
N THR A 129 2.99 -11.73 -6.11
CA THR A 129 2.83 -12.54 -4.89
C THR A 129 3.51 -13.89 -5.01
N GLY A 130 3.84 -14.51 -3.87
CA GLY A 130 4.48 -15.82 -3.83
C GLY A 130 5.15 -16.09 -2.49
N ALA A 131 5.61 -17.32 -2.28
CA ALA A 131 6.36 -17.70 -1.09
C ALA A 131 7.87 -17.61 -1.35
N ALA A 132 8.57 -16.72 -0.63
CA ALA A 132 9.99 -16.44 -0.84
C ALA A 132 10.69 -16.04 0.48
N HIS A 133 12.02 -16.01 0.45
CA HIS A 133 12.86 -15.62 1.58
C HIS A 133 13.21 -14.12 1.48
N TRP A 134 12.98 -13.35 2.56
CA TRP A 134 13.30 -11.93 2.62
C TRP A 134 14.75 -11.60 2.16
N PRO A 135 15.81 -12.29 2.65
CA PRO A 135 17.18 -11.96 2.25
C PRO A 135 17.45 -12.12 0.75
N GLU A 136 16.84 -13.13 0.12
CA GLU A 136 16.99 -13.39 -1.32
C GLU A 136 16.32 -12.27 -2.12
N VAL A 137 15.07 -11.95 -1.78
CA VAL A 137 14.31 -10.88 -2.46
C VAL A 137 15.02 -9.55 -2.30
N LEU A 138 15.35 -9.14 -1.07
CA LEU A 138 16.03 -7.87 -0.80
C LEU A 138 17.40 -7.78 -1.47
N GLY A 139 18.13 -8.90 -1.57
CA GLY A 139 19.42 -8.96 -2.26
C GLY A 139 19.35 -8.76 -3.78
N THR A 140 18.17 -8.92 -4.39
CA THR A 140 17.96 -8.65 -5.83
C THR A 140 17.49 -7.24 -6.15
N LEU A 141 17.13 -6.45 -5.12
CA LEU A 141 16.66 -5.08 -5.31
C LEU A 141 17.86 -4.15 -5.47
N GLY A 142 17.95 -3.46 -6.61
CA GLY A 142 19.08 -2.60 -6.98
C GLY A 142 19.14 -1.24 -6.28
N GLY A 143 18.63 -1.12 -5.05
CA GLY A 143 18.49 0.17 -4.34
C GLY A 143 18.54 0.04 -2.82
N ALA A 144 18.62 1.18 -2.14
CA ALA A 144 18.63 1.25 -0.67
C ALA A 144 17.22 0.95 -0.12
N VAL A 145 17.08 -0.20 0.52
CA VAL A 145 15.80 -0.64 1.12
C VAL A 145 15.58 0.11 2.44
N THR A 146 14.44 0.79 2.55
CA THR A 146 13.99 1.43 3.78
C THR A 146 12.93 0.56 4.46
N ARG A 147 13.14 0.24 5.73
CA ARG A 147 12.12 -0.45 6.55
C ARG A 147 11.06 0.54 6.98
N ALA A 148 9.78 0.16 6.83
CA ALA A 148 8.64 0.96 7.28
C ALA A 148 7.87 0.32 8.43
N GLY A 149 8.20 -0.93 8.78
CA GLY A 149 7.65 -1.72 9.87
C GLY A 149 8.40 -3.05 9.99
N ASP A 150 7.87 -3.97 10.78
CA ASP A 150 8.47 -5.30 10.96
C ASP A 150 8.28 -6.20 9.74
N ARG A 151 7.23 -5.94 8.95
CA ARG A 151 6.81 -6.76 7.81
C ARG A 151 6.74 -6.01 6.49
N THR A 152 7.05 -4.72 6.49
CA THR A 152 7.01 -3.87 5.30
C THR A 152 8.30 -3.09 5.09
N ALA A 153 8.76 -3.04 3.85
CA ALA A 153 9.84 -2.19 3.39
C ALA A 153 9.54 -1.63 2.01
N TRP A 154 10.31 -0.63 1.61
CA TRP A 154 10.16 0.00 0.30
C TRP A 154 11.50 0.54 -0.20
N LEU A 155 11.56 0.78 -1.51
CA LEU A 155 12.61 1.55 -2.17
C LEU A 155 12.05 2.25 -3.41
N VAL A 156 12.83 3.17 -3.96
CA VAL A 156 12.66 3.62 -5.34
C VAL A 156 13.76 2.95 -6.17
N ASP A 157 13.38 2.25 -7.24
CA ASP A 157 14.34 1.60 -8.12
C ASP A 157 15.13 2.63 -8.96
N PRO A 158 16.23 2.25 -9.63
CA PRO A 158 17.02 3.19 -10.42
C PRO A 158 16.28 3.86 -11.59
N ASP A 159 15.13 3.33 -12.00
CA ASP A 159 14.29 3.90 -13.05
C ASP A 159 13.18 4.81 -12.48
N GLY A 160 13.17 5.03 -11.16
CA GLY A 160 12.21 5.92 -10.49
C GLY A 160 10.90 5.24 -10.07
N HIS A 161 10.79 3.91 -10.17
CA HIS A 161 9.58 3.21 -9.75
C HIS A 161 9.58 2.97 -8.24
N LEU A 162 8.46 3.25 -7.58
CA LEU A 162 8.28 2.84 -6.20
C LEU A 162 8.09 1.32 -6.12
N VAL A 163 8.83 0.66 -5.24
CA VAL A 163 8.68 -0.75 -4.91
C VAL A 163 8.33 -0.86 -3.44
N VAL A 164 7.11 -1.32 -3.13
CA VAL A 164 6.68 -1.64 -1.76
C VAL A 164 6.65 -3.15 -1.60
N LEU A 165 7.25 -3.66 -0.53
CA LEU A 165 7.29 -5.08 -0.19
C LEU A 165 6.64 -5.29 1.17
N SER A 166 5.72 -6.23 1.25
CA SER A 166 5.06 -6.65 2.48
C SER A 166 5.05 -8.17 2.60
N GLY A 167 5.07 -8.68 3.82
CA GLY A 167 5.07 -10.12 4.07
C GLY A 167 4.29 -10.52 5.31
N ARG A 168 3.92 -11.81 5.39
CA ARG A 168 3.33 -12.35 6.62
C ARG A 168 4.35 -12.52 7.73
N GLU A 169 5.58 -12.86 7.36
CA GLU A 169 6.69 -13.04 8.29
C GLU A 169 7.49 -11.74 8.42
N PRO A 170 8.06 -11.43 9.61
CA PRO A 170 8.94 -10.29 9.77
C PRO A 170 10.13 -10.31 8.80
N LEU A 171 10.65 -9.14 8.44
CA LEU A 171 11.82 -8.97 7.56
C LEU A 171 13.07 -9.70 8.05
N THR A 172 13.15 -9.95 9.36
CA THR A 172 14.25 -10.68 10.01
C THR A 172 14.08 -12.19 9.96
N SER A 173 12.93 -12.69 9.52
CA SER A 173 12.66 -14.12 9.39
C SER A 173 13.55 -14.75 8.34
N ARG A 174 14.10 -15.93 8.67
CA ARG A 174 14.90 -16.75 7.75
C ARG A 174 14.05 -17.75 6.98
N SER A 175 12.81 -17.96 7.41
CA SER A 175 11.87 -18.87 6.76
C SER A 175 11.26 -18.23 5.52
N ALA A 176 10.95 -19.04 4.51
CA ALA A 176 10.12 -18.59 3.41
C ALA A 176 8.72 -18.24 3.93
N GLY A 177 8.23 -17.06 3.57
CA GLY A 177 6.89 -16.58 3.90
C GLY A 177 6.18 -16.09 2.65
N ARG A 178 4.86 -15.91 2.73
CA ARG A 178 4.13 -15.19 1.67
C ARG A 178 4.61 -13.75 1.64
N LEU A 179 5.07 -13.31 0.48
CA LEU A 179 5.47 -11.95 0.16
C LEU A 179 4.56 -11.40 -0.91
N GLU A 180 4.38 -10.09 -0.85
CA GLU A 180 3.58 -9.28 -1.75
C GLU A 180 4.45 -8.07 -2.13
N ILE A 181 4.57 -7.79 -3.42
CA ILE A 181 5.37 -6.67 -3.94
C ILE A 181 4.47 -5.85 -4.84
N THR A 182 4.37 -4.55 -4.57
CA THR A 182 3.71 -3.61 -5.46
C THR A 182 4.75 -2.69 -6.07
N VAL A 183 4.90 -2.76 -7.40
CA VAL A 183 5.72 -1.83 -8.18
C VAL A 183 4.79 -0.79 -8.76
N SER A 184 4.95 0.48 -8.39
CA SER A 184 4.19 1.59 -8.95
C SER A 184 5.02 2.36 -9.98
N THR A 185 4.46 2.51 -11.18
CA THR A 185 5.01 3.25 -12.31
C THR A 185 4.05 4.39 -12.67
N PHE A 186 4.54 5.44 -13.30
CA PHE A 186 3.73 6.61 -13.68
C PHE A 186 4.07 7.06 -15.09
N GLY A 187 3.05 7.40 -15.88
CA GLY A 187 3.22 8.03 -17.20
C GLY A 187 3.82 7.13 -18.28
N LEU A 188 3.97 5.83 -18.03
CA LEU A 188 4.46 4.87 -19.02
C LEU A 188 3.38 4.53 -20.05
N ASP A 189 3.78 4.52 -21.33
CA ASP A 189 2.97 3.90 -22.39
C ASP A 189 2.94 2.36 -22.25
N ASP A 190 2.09 1.70 -23.05
CA ASP A 190 1.89 0.25 -22.97
C ASP A 190 3.18 -0.54 -23.26
N ALA A 191 4.00 -0.07 -24.20
CA ALA A 191 5.23 -0.74 -24.56
C ALA A 191 6.26 -0.65 -23.41
N SER A 192 6.43 0.53 -22.84
CA SER A 192 7.36 0.79 -21.72
C SER A 192 6.90 0.07 -20.46
N PHE A 193 5.60 0.11 -20.15
CA PHE A 193 5.03 -0.65 -19.03
C PHE A 193 5.22 -2.16 -19.23
N GLY A 194 5.01 -2.68 -20.44
CA GLY A 194 5.24 -4.08 -20.78
C GLY A 194 6.68 -4.53 -20.56
N VAL A 195 7.67 -3.66 -20.85
CA VAL A 195 9.08 -3.93 -20.56
C VAL A 195 9.33 -4.03 -19.05
N VAL A 196 8.77 -3.11 -18.26
CA VAL A 196 8.91 -3.12 -16.80
C VAL A 196 8.24 -4.37 -16.21
N CYS A 197 7.03 -4.72 -16.66
CA CYS A 197 6.30 -5.91 -16.24
C CYS A 197 7.09 -7.20 -16.54
N LYS A 198 7.61 -7.33 -17.76
CA LYS A 198 8.44 -8.47 -18.14
C LYS A 198 9.67 -8.61 -17.24
N ARG A 199 10.39 -7.51 -17.00
CA ARG A 199 11.60 -7.50 -16.16
C ARG A 199 11.31 -7.92 -14.72
N TRP A 200 10.22 -7.43 -14.14
CA TRP A 200 9.81 -7.82 -12.79
C TRP A 200 9.34 -9.26 -12.71
N THR A 201 8.62 -9.75 -13.73
CA THR A 201 8.20 -11.15 -13.84
C THR A 201 9.41 -12.09 -13.90
N GLU A 202 10.37 -11.81 -14.78
CA GLU A 202 11.60 -12.61 -14.94
C GLU A 202 12.46 -12.59 -13.67
N ARG A 203 12.49 -11.46 -12.96
CA ARG A 203 13.18 -11.34 -11.66
C ARG A 203 12.47 -12.14 -10.57
N TRP A 204 11.14 -12.12 -10.53
CA TRP A 204 10.35 -12.71 -9.44
C TRP A 204 10.21 -14.23 -9.54
N ALA A 205 9.98 -14.75 -10.75
CA ALA A 205 9.75 -16.17 -10.99
C ALA A 205 10.77 -17.13 -10.33
N PRO A 206 12.10 -16.90 -10.36
CA PRO A 206 13.06 -17.79 -9.71
C PRO A 206 13.14 -17.62 -8.18
N LEU A 207 12.66 -16.50 -7.62
CA LEU A 207 12.77 -16.19 -6.20
C LEU A 207 11.61 -16.75 -5.36
N ALA A 208 10.46 -17.00 -5.99
CA ALA A 208 9.23 -17.31 -5.30
C ALA A 208 8.57 -18.60 -5.77
N ARG A 209 8.15 -19.42 -4.81
CA ARG A 209 7.24 -20.53 -5.08
C ARG A 209 5.82 -19.99 -5.27
N ASN A 210 5.10 -20.57 -6.24
CA ASN A 210 3.77 -20.12 -6.64
C ASN A 210 3.75 -18.62 -7.00
N ALA A 211 4.78 -18.18 -7.72
CA ALA A 211 4.89 -16.80 -8.18
C ALA A 211 3.68 -16.44 -9.05
N GLN A 212 3.01 -15.36 -8.68
CA GLN A 212 1.93 -14.75 -9.44
C GLN A 212 2.26 -13.29 -9.73
N VAL A 213 1.81 -12.81 -10.88
CA VAL A 213 1.93 -11.42 -11.31
C VAL A 213 0.56 -10.97 -11.76
N THR A 214 0.09 -9.87 -11.17
CA THR A 214 -1.19 -9.23 -11.45
C THR A 214 -0.92 -7.83 -12.00
N THR A 215 -1.66 -7.49 -13.06
CA THR A 215 -1.76 -6.13 -13.61
C THR A 215 -3.22 -5.89 -13.99
N ALA A 216 -3.62 -4.66 -14.33
CA ALA A 216 -4.95 -4.40 -14.89
C ALA A 216 -5.28 -5.36 -16.04
N ASP A 217 -4.37 -5.51 -17.01
CA ASP A 217 -4.60 -6.34 -18.20
C ASP A 217 -4.50 -7.86 -17.94
N THR A 218 -4.12 -8.27 -16.73
CA THR A 218 -3.95 -9.69 -16.36
C THR A 218 -4.27 -9.85 -14.88
N PRO A 219 -5.56 -9.94 -14.51
CA PRO A 219 -5.96 -10.20 -13.14
C PRO A 219 -5.50 -11.61 -12.72
N ALA A 220 -5.11 -11.77 -11.44
CA ALA A 220 -4.86 -13.11 -10.91
C ALA A 220 -6.18 -13.93 -10.91
N PRO A 221 -6.11 -15.25 -11.14
CA PRO A 221 -7.29 -16.13 -11.08
C PRO A 221 -7.87 -16.26 -9.68
#